data_AF-A0A564YW17-F1
#
_entry.id   AF-A0A564YW17-F1
#
_cell.length_a   1.000
_cell.length_b   1.000
_cell.length_c   1.000
_cell.angle_alpha   90.00
_cell.angle_beta   90.00
_cell.angle_gamma   90.00
#
_symmetry.space_group_name_H-M   'P 1'
#
loop_
_entity.id
_entity.type
_entity.pdbx_description
1 polymer ?
#
loop_
_entity_poly.entity_id
_entity_poly.type
_entity_poly.pdbx_seq_one_letter_code
_entity_poly.pdbx_strand_id
1 'polypeptide(L)'
;MAPFYLIKEFLPGMLGSAYREALGRIPANLRIGPIENASRKCFPEAEPRGHLVFMSSIASQTIGTAVGDYCASKAGLSALVDSLRLELEAMGMYDKIAVTDIRPYVIDTGMFEGFNSKLSILPILKPEYVAKQIVEAIRYRKRIVYIPWIIWLIPLLQRLLPFKFLVFLYKIGGAFDGMNTFTRANKKQD
;
A
#
# COMPACT_ATOMS: atom_id res chain seq x y z
N MET A 1 -9.20 -5.88 -25.76
CA MET A 1 -9.75 -4.75 -24.98
C MET A 1 -9.95 -5.25 -23.54
N ALA A 2 -8.87 -5.31 -22.75
CA ALA A 2 -8.81 -5.95 -21.43
C ALA A 2 -8.55 -5.03 -20.19
N PRO A 3 -8.46 -3.68 -20.28
CA PRO A 3 -7.99 -2.89 -19.14
C PRO A 3 -9.06 -2.66 -18.04
N PHE A 4 -10.28 -3.20 -18.20
CA PHE A 4 -11.40 -3.00 -17.26
C PHE A 4 -11.61 -4.15 -16.28
N TYR A 5 -10.90 -5.28 -16.42
CA TYR A 5 -11.19 -6.48 -15.64
C TYR A 5 -10.76 -6.34 -14.19
N LEU A 6 -9.64 -5.67 -13.93
CA LEU A 6 -9.03 -5.67 -12.62
C LEU A 6 -9.78 -4.74 -11.63
N ILE A 7 -10.21 -3.55 -12.07
CA ILE A 7 -11.04 -2.66 -11.25
C ILE A 7 -12.45 -3.22 -11.05
N LYS A 8 -13.01 -3.90 -12.07
CA LYS A 8 -14.41 -4.35 -12.06
C LYS A 8 -14.62 -5.69 -11.35
N GLU A 9 -13.70 -6.64 -11.50
CA GLU A 9 -13.79 -7.98 -10.90
C GLU A 9 -12.98 -8.09 -9.60
N PHE A 10 -11.79 -7.50 -9.56
CA PHE A 10 -10.83 -7.77 -8.49
C PHE A 10 -11.02 -6.86 -7.28
N LEU A 11 -11.27 -5.57 -7.50
CA LEU A 11 -11.47 -4.60 -6.42
C LEU A 11 -12.63 -4.95 -5.47
N PRO A 12 -13.83 -5.36 -5.95
CA PRO A 12 -14.94 -5.76 -5.08
C PRO A 12 -14.62 -6.97 -4.21
N GLY A 13 -13.87 -7.93 -4.75
CA GLY A 13 -13.43 -9.13 -4.02
C GLY A 13 -12.38 -8.83 -2.96
N MET A 14 -11.38 -7.98 -3.28
CA MET A 14 -10.28 -7.63 -2.38
C MET A 14 -10.67 -6.69 -1.24
N LEU A 15 -11.54 -5.72 -1.52
CA LEU A 15 -11.98 -4.71 -0.56
C LEU A 15 -13.19 -5.18 0.28
N GLY A 16 -13.81 -6.31 -0.07
CA GLY A 16 -14.82 -6.99 0.73
C GLY A 16 -15.95 -6.08 1.21
N SER A 17 -16.18 -6.05 2.52
CA SER A 17 -17.19 -5.19 3.16
C SER A 17 -16.87 -3.69 3.03
N ALA A 18 -15.58 -3.31 2.96
CA ALA A 18 -15.16 -1.93 2.80
C ALA A 18 -15.57 -1.36 1.43
N TYR A 19 -15.56 -2.18 0.38
CA TYR A 19 -16.09 -1.79 -0.93
C TYR A 19 -17.60 -1.53 -0.86
N ARG A 20 -18.35 -2.42 -0.21
CA ARG A 20 -19.79 -2.28 -0.02
C ARG A 20 -20.15 -1.11 0.87
N GLU A 21 -19.34 -0.80 1.88
CA GLU A 21 -19.52 0.34 2.77
C GLU A 21 -19.22 1.65 2.03
N ALA A 22 -18.13 1.71 1.27
CA ALA A 22 -17.81 2.85 0.41
C ALA A 22 -18.91 3.09 -0.64
N LEU A 23 -19.37 2.04 -1.33
CA LEU A 23 -20.54 2.11 -2.22
C LEU A 23 -21.84 2.42 -1.48
N GLY A 24 -21.95 2.00 -0.23
CA GLY A 24 -23.08 2.24 0.67
C GLY A 24 -23.26 3.73 0.96
N ARG A 25 -22.14 4.43 1.16
CA ARG A 25 -22.07 5.88 1.37
C ARG A 25 -22.22 6.67 0.07
N ILE A 26 -22.02 6.04 -1.08
CA ILE A 26 -22.33 6.63 -2.39
C ILE A 26 -23.86 6.57 -2.59
N PRO A 27 -24.52 7.71 -2.85
CA PRO A 27 -25.96 7.75 -3.02
C PRO A 27 -26.39 6.87 -4.20
N ALA A 28 -27.57 6.24 -4.09
CA ALA A 28 -27.98 5.13 -4.96
C ALA A 28 -28.01 5.49 -6.46
N ASN A 29 -28.18 6.77 -6.78
CA ASN A 29 -28.10 7.34 -8.13
C ASN A 29 -26.68 7.31 -8.74
N LEU A 30 -25.63 7.28 -7.92
CA LEU A 30 -24.23 7.15 -8.36
C LEU A 30 -23.73 5.69 -8.34
N ARG A 31 -24.52 4.72 -7.86
CA ARG A 31 -24.11 3.30 -7.84
C ARG A 31 -24.17 2.73 -9.25
N ILE A 32 -23.03 2.26 -9.70
CA ILE A 32 -22.80 1.98 -11.11
C ILE A 32 -23.37 0.59 -11.48
N GLY A 33 -24.45 0.56 -12.29
CA GLY A 33 -24.89 -0.64 -13.03
C GLY A 33 -24.06 -0.88 -14.31
N PRO A 34 -24.33 -1.91 -15.13
CA PRO A 34 -23.55 -2.24 -16.34
C PRO A 34 -23.31 -0.99 -17.19
N ILE A 35 -22.04 -0.62 -17.33
CA ILE A 35 -21.59 0.72 -17.69
C ILE A 35 -21.52 0.87 -19.20
N GLU A 36 -22.58 1.40 -19.76
CA GLU A 36 -22.43 2.28 -20.93
C GLU A 36 -23.26 3.56 -20.78
N ASN A 37 -24.36 3.51 -20.01
CA ASN A 37 -25.36 4.58 -20.00
C ASN A 37 -25.45 5.41 -18.71
N ALA A 38 -24.88 4.96 -17.58
CA ALA A 38 -25.09 5.63 -16.28
C ALA A 38 -24.10 6.78 -15.98
N SER A 39 -22.85 6.68 -16.44
CA SER A 39 -21.84 7.74 -16.22
C SER A 39 -22.25 9.05 -16.90
N ARG A 40 -22.82 8.97 -18.12
CA ARG A 40 -23.37 10.13 -18.84
C ARG A 40 -24.57 10.79 -18.18
N LYS A 41 -25.34 10.05 -17.36
CA LYS A 41 -26.63 10.53 -16.84
C LYS A 41 -26.53 11.32 -15.53
N CYS A 42 -25.56 10.99 -14.69
CA CYS A 42 -25.35 11.67 -13.40
C CYS A 42 -24.28 12.78 -13.45
N PHE A 43 -23.38 12.72 -14.43
CA PHE A 43 -22.37 13.75 -14.67
C PHE A 43 -22.35 14.06 -16.16
N PRO A 44 -23.21 14.97 -16.64
CA PRO A 44 -23.31 15.22 -18.07
C PRO A 44 -21.99 15.72 -18.68
N GLU A 45 -21.09 16.33 -17.89
CA GLU A 45 -19.81 16.89 -18.40
C GLU A 45 -18.63 16.88 -17.40
N ALA A 46 -18.74 16.28 -16.21
CA ALA A 46 -17.61 16.26 -15.27
C ALA A 46 -16.66 15.11 -15.61
N GLU A 47 -15.51 15.41 -16.21
CA GLU A 47 -14.46 14.42 -16.39
C GLU A 47 -14.09 13.77 -15.04
N PRO A 48 -13.92 12.44 -14.98
CA PRO A 48 -13.66 11.75 -13.73
C PRO A 48 -12.34 12.22 -13.12
N ARG A 49 -12.40 12.98 -12.03
CA ARG A 49 -11.24 13.47 -11.28
C ARG A 49 -11.21 12.84 -9.90
N GLY A 50 -10.04 12.38 -9.46
CA GLY A 50 -9.94 11.72 -8.15
C GLY A 50 -8.52 11.37 -7.75
N HIS A 51 -8.41 10.72 -6.59
CA HIS A 51 -7.15 10.26 -6.04
C HIS A 51 -7.33 8.93 -5.32
N LEU A 52 -6.67 7.89 -5.82
CA LEU A 52 -6.58 6.58 -5.17
C LEU A 52 -5.31 6.50 -4.34
N VAL A 53 -5.44 6.20 -3.05
CA VAL A 53 -4.33 6.11 -2.10
C VAL A 53 -4.27 4.69 -1.56
N PHE A 54 -3.12 4.04 -1.73
CA PHE A 54 -2.90 2.67 -1.33
C PHE A 54 -1.87 2.61 -0.20
N MET A 55 -2.16 1.80 0.81
CA MET A 55 -1.29 1.57 1.96
C MET A 55 -0.53 0.24 1.80
N SER A 56 0.60 0.28 1.11
CA SER A 56 1.54 -0.83 1.03
C SER A 56 2.43 -0.89 2.28
N SER A 57 3.71 -1.21 2.13
CA SER A 57 4.74 -1.25 3.16
C SER A 57 6.09 -1.33 2.47
N ILE A 58 7.18 -1.00 3.17
CA ILE A 58 8.51 -1.41 2.72
C ILE A 58 8.61 -2.93 2.51
N ALA A 59 7.81 -3.70 3.27
CA ALA A 59 7.68 -5.15 3.16
C ALA A 59 7.15 -5.64 1.80
N SER A 60 6.62 -4.74 0.95
CA SER A 60 6.26 -5.09 -0.43
C SER A 60 7.48 -5.33 -1.33
N GLN A 61 8.65 -4.85 -0.90
CA GLN A 61 9.90 -4.93 -1.66
C GLN A 61 11.04 -5.57 -0.88
N THR A 62 10.82 -5.85 0.41
CA THR A 62 11.81 -6.46 1.31
C THR A 62 11.27 -7.75 1.90
N ILE A 63 12.17 -8.68 2.18
CA ILE A 63 11.81 -10.01 2.70
C ILE A 63 12.34 -10.11 4.13
N GLY A 64 11.49 -10.57 5.05
CA GLY A 64 11.84 -10.84 6.44
C GLY A 64 11.41 -12.25 6.85
N THR A 65 12.06 -12.82 7.85
CA THR A 65 11.66 -14.12 8.40
C THR A 65 10.34 -13.99 9.16
N ALA A 66 9.44 -14.95 8.95
CA ALA A 66 8.11 -15.08 9.58
C ALA A 66 7.07 -13.97 9.26
N VAL A 67 7.36 -13.05 8.33
CA VAL A 67 6.41 -12.07 7.76
C VAL A 67 6.11 -12.35 6.29
N GLY A 68 6.33 -13.58 5.82
CA GLY A 68 6.26 -13.92 4.39
C GLY A 68 4.88 -13.69 3.77
N ASP A 69 3.82 -14.03 4.50
CA ASP A 69 2.42 -13.80 4.11
C ASP A 69 2.06 -12.30 4.06
N TYR A 70 2.54 -11.52 5.03
CA TYR A 70 2.41 -10.06 5.04
C TYR A 70 3.18 -9.42 3.88
N CYS A 71 4.44 -9.81 3.68
CA CYS A 71 5.27 -9.39 2.56
C CYS A 71 4.59 -9.70 1.21
N ALA A 72 4.10 -10.93 1.02
CA ALA A 72 3.40 -11.35 -0.19
C ALA A 72 2.14 -10.49 -0.43
N SER A 73 1.34 -10.26 0.61
CA SER A 73 0.13 -9.43 0.52
C SER A 73 0.45 -7.98 0.13
N LYS A 74 1.48 -7.39 0.76
CA LYS A 74 1.92 -6.02 0.46
C LYS A 74 2.60 -5.91 -0.91
N ALA A 75 3.34 -6.93 -1.34
CA ALA A 75 3.92 -7.02 -2.68
C ALA A 75 2.83 -7.10 -3.76
N GLY A 76 1.81 -7.94 -3.55
CA GLY A 76 0.64 -8.04 -4.41
C GLY A 76 -0.09 -6.70 -4.55
N LEU A 77 -0.26 -5.96 -3.44
CA LEU A 77 -0.83 -4.62 -3.47
C LEU A 77 0.03 -3.64 -4.29
N SER A 78 1.35 -3.60 -4.08
CA SER A 78 2.22 -2.71 -4.87
C SER A 78 2.20 -3.04 -6.37
N ALA A 79 2.19 -4.33 -6.74
CA ALA A 79 2.09 -4.77 -8.13
C ALA A 79 0.74 -4.37 -8.77
N LEU A 80 -0.35 -4.56 -8.02
CA LEU A 80 -1.68 -4.12 -8.38
C LEU A 80 -1.73 -2.61 -8.67
N VAL A 81 -1.12 -1.80 -7.80
CA VAL A 81 -1.09 -0.35 -7.94
C VAL A 81 -0.28 0.10 -9.16
N ASP A 82 0.84 -0.56 -9.45
CA ASP A 82 1.62 -0.27 -10.65
C ASP A 82 0.87 -0.69 -11.93
N SER A 83 0.14 -1.81 -11.93
CA SER A 83 -0.74 -2.21 -13.04
C SER A 83 -1.85 -1.17 -13.27
N LEU A 84 -2.51 -0.72 -12.21
CA LEU A 84 -3.57 0.28 -12.27
C LEU A 84 -3.10 1.60 -12.90
N ARG A 85 -1.87 2.04 -12.61
CA ARG A 85 -1.30 3.24 -13.24
C ARG A 85 -1.16 3.10 -14.74
N LEU A 86 -0.68 1.94 -15.21
CA LEU A 86 -0.55 1.66 -16.64
C LEU A 86 -1.91 1.56 -17.33
N GLU A 87 -2.92 0.98 -16.66
CA GLU A 87 -4.29 0.96 -17.15
C GLU A 87 -4.86 2.37 -17.28
N LEU A 88 -4.66 3.24 -16.28
CA LEU A 88 -5.11 4.64 -16.34
C LEU A 88 -4.40 5.44 -17.43
N GLU A 89 -3.11 5.21 -17.65
CA GLU A 89 -2.35 5.80 -18.77
C GLU A 89 -2.93 5.36 -20.11
N ALA A 90 -3.16 4.06 -20.30
CA ALA A 90 -3.74 3.51 -21.53
C ALA A 90 -5.17 4.03 -21.81
N MET A 91 -5.89 4.47 -20.77
CA MET A 91 -7.22 5.08 -20.87
C MET A 91 -7.19 6.61 -21.06
N GLY A 92 -6.02 7.25 -21.06
CA GLY A 92 -5.90 8.72 -21.09
C GLY A 92 -6.45 9.40 -19.83
N MET A 93 -6.45 8.69 -18.69
CA MET A 93 -6.99 9.16 -17.41
C MET A 93 -5.91 9.48 -16.38
N TYR A 94 -4.63 9.31 -16.71
CA TYR A 94 -3.51 9.50 -15.78
C TYR A 94 -3.47 10.89 -15.12
N ASP A 95 -3.75 11.95 -15.89
CA ASP A 95 -3.78 13.32 -15.37
C ASP A 95 -5.04 13.64 -14.54
N LYS A 96 -6.07 12.79 -14.66
CA LYS A 96 -7.38 12.99 -14.03
C LYS A 96 -7.50 12.21 -12.73
N ILE A 97 -6.95 10.99 -12.67
CA ILE A 97 -7.00 10.11 -11.50
C ILE A 97 -5.58 9.89 -10.98
N ALA A 98 -5.24 10.59 -9.90
CA ALA A 98 -3.96 10.39 -9.23
C ALA A 98 -3.92 9.05 -8.48
N VAL A 99 -2.76 8.39 -8.47
CA VAL A 99 -2.55 7.12 -7.75
C VAL A 99 -1.29 7.18 -6.90
N THR A 100 -1.47 7.22 -5.58
CA THR A 100 -0.38 7.27 -4.60
C THR A 100 -0.23 5.95 -3.87
N ASP A 101 1.00 5.43 -3.81
CA ASP A 101 1.37 4.25 -3.04
C ASP A 101 2.24 4.66 -1.84
N ILE A 102 1.74 4.44 -0.63
CA ILE A 102 2.44 4.75 0.61
C ILE A 102 3.13 3.49 1.12
N ARG A 103 4.44 3.58 1.32
CA ARG A 103 5.32 2.49 1.76
C ARG A 103 6.01 2.91 3.07
N PRO A 104 5.33 2.77 4.21
CA PRO A 104 5.95 3.07 5.50
C PRO A 104 6.86 1.93 5.96
N TYR A 105 7.81 2.26 6.83
CA TYR A 105 8.49 1.35 7.74
C TYR A 105 7.53 0.97 8.89
N VAL A 106 8.05 0.36 9.95
CA VAL A 106 7.28 -0.04 11.13
C VAL A 106 6.67 1.19 11.81
N ILE A 107 5.36 1.13 12.07
CA ILE A 107 4.57 2.19 12.73
C ILE A 107 4.14 1.68 14.10
N ASP A 108 4.21 2.55 15.11
CA ASP A 108 3.76 2.28 16.47
C ASP A 108 2.23 2.35 16.57
N THR A 109 1.55 1.33 16.05
CA THR A 109 0.08 1.19 16.11
C THR A 109 -0.36 0.00 16.96
N GLY A 110 0.56 -0.62 17.72
CA GLY A 110 0.33 -1.88 18.42
C GLY A 110 0.32 -3.13 17.51
N MET A 111 0.32 -2.98 16.18
CA MET A 111 0.37 -4.11 15.24
C MET A 111 1.68 -4.89 15.30
N PHE A 112 2.77 -4.23 15.69
CA PHE A 112 4.13 -4.81 15.80
C PHE A 112 4.65 -4.71 17.24
N GLU A 113 3.76 -4.82 18.23
CA GLU A 113 4.14 -4.77 19.64
C GLU A 113 5.16 -5.87 19.98
N GLY A 114 6.30 -5.45 20.56
CA GLY A 114 7.46 -6.33 20.80
C GLY A 114 8.45 -6.45 19.64
N PHE A 115 8.21 -5.81 18.48
CA PHE A 115 9.21 -5.73 17.41
C PHE A 115 10.37 -4.81 17.83
N ASN A 116 11.55 -5.38 18.01
CA ASN A 116 12.77 -4.63 18.30
C ASN A 116 13.65 -4.54 17.05
N SER A 117 13.70 -3.34 16.46
CA SER A 117 14.71 -3.00 15.45
C SER A 117 16.08 -2.92 16.12
N LYS A 118 17.00 -3.84 15.82
CA LYS A 118 18.41 -3.71 16.26
C LYS A 118 19.17 -2.62 15.49
N LEU A 119 18.63 -2.14 14.36
CA LEU A 119 19.14 -0.95 13.68
C LEU A 119 18.60 0.31 14.37
N SER A 120 19.45 0.96 15.17
CA SER A 120 19.18 2.27 15.78
C SER A 120 18.90 3.37 14.74
N ILE A 121 19.34 3.19 13.49
CA ILE A 121 19.15 4.15 12.39
C ILE A 121 17.72 4.16 11.78
N LEU A 122 16.88 3.16 12.07
CA LEU A 122 15.50 3.09 11.58
C LEU A 122 14.52 3.05 12.76
N PRO A 123 14.10 4.22 13.29
CA PRO A 123 13.20 4.27 14.41
C PRO A 123 11.79 3.80 14.02
N ILE A 124 11.08 3.28 15.01
CA ILE A 124 9.64 3.03 14.90
C ILE A 124 8.93 4.38 14.72
N LEU A 125 8.01 4.45 13.76
CA LEU A 125 7.35 5.69 13.37
C LEU A 125 6.11 5.96 14.21
N LYS A 126 5.93 7.22 14.62
CA LYS A 126 4.69 7.67 15.27
C LYS A 126 3.55 7.75 14.24
N PRO A 127 2.32 7.30 14.57
CA PRO A 127 1.17 7.36 13.68
C PRO A 127 0.87 8.78 13.16
N GLU A 128 1.03 9.80 14.00
CA GLU A 128 0.76 11.21 13.65
C GLU A 128 1.74 11.70 12.58
N TYR A 129 3.00 11.28 12.67
CA TYR A 129 4.01 11.59 11.66
C TYR A 129 3.66 10.93 10.32
N VAL A 130 3.28 9.65 10.33
CA VAL A 130 2.89 8.93 9.11
C VAL A 130 1.65 9.56 8.48
N ALA A 131 0.63 9.89 9.28
CA ALA A 131 -0.58 10.55 8.81
C ALA A 131 -0.28 11.89 8.13
N LYS A 132 0.60 12.72 8.72
CA LYS A 132 1.03 13.99 8.12
C LYS A 132 1.71 13.77 6.76
N GLN A 133 2.63 12.81 6.67
CA GLN A 133 3.32 12.47 5.43
C GLN A 133 2.35 11.96 4.35
N ILE A 134 1.32 11.21 4.72
CA ILE A 134 0.27 10.75 3.81
C ILE A 134 -0.54 11.93 3.27
N VAL A 135 -0.96 12.85 4.13
CA VAL A 135 -1.69 14.05 3.70
C VAL A 135 -0.86 14.89 2.74
N GLU A 136 0.43 15.08 3.02
CA GLU A 136 1.33 15.75 2.07
C GLU A 136 1.48 15.00 0.75
N ALA A 137 1.62 13.67 0.80
CA ALA A 137 1.68 12.83 -0.40
C ALA A 137 0.44 13.00 -1.28
N ILE A 138 -0.73 13.08 -0.66
CA ILE A 138 -2.01 13.31 -1.33
C ILE A 138 -2.02 14.69 -1.98
N ARG A 139 -1.66 15.74 -1.23
CA ARG A 139 -1.63 17.13 -1.72
C ARG A 139 -0.71 17.30 -2.93
N TYR A 140 0.44 16.64 -2.94
CA TYR A 140 1.41 16.71 -4.03
C TYR A 140 1.25 15.61 -5.09
N ARG A 141 0.19 14.79 -5.02
CA ARG A 141 -0.06 13.69 -5.96
C ARG A 141 1.16 12.79 -6.18
N LYS A 142 1.92 12.52 -5.10
CA LYS A 142 3.16 11.74 -5.21
C LYS A 142 2.85 10.32 -5.68
N ARG A 143 3.62 9.80 -6.64
CA ARG A 143 3.43 8.42 -7.12
C ARG A 143 3.74 7.40 -6.01
N ILE A 144 4.94 7.41 -5.44
CA ILE A 144 5.36 6.49 -4.37
C ILE A 144 5.95 7.31 -3.23
N VAL A 145 5.59 6.99 -1.99
CA VAL A 145 6.11 7.67 -0.81
C VAL A 145 6.66 6.66 0.19
N TYR A 146 7.96 6.75 0.42
CA TYR A 146 8.67 6.00 1.46
C TYR A 146 8.68 6.80 2.76
N ILE A 147 8.37 6.15 3.89
CA ILE A 147 8.32 6.81 5.20
C ILE A 147 9.10 5.97 6.22
N PRO A 148 10.23 6.44 6.78
CA PRO A 148 10.92 7.68 6.42
C PRO A 148 11.54 7.56 5.02
N TRP A 149 11.78 8.68 4.33
CA TRP A 149 12.21 8.67 2.92
C TRP A 149 13.41 7.75 2.68
N ILE A 150 14.41 7.73 3.59
CA ILE A 150 15.66 6.98 3.51
C ILE A 150 15.49 5.48 3.24
N ILE A 151 14.35 4.88 3.61
CA ILE A 151 14.12 3.44 3.40
C ILE A 151 14.00 3.06 1.93
N TRP A 152 13.84 4.03 1.01
CA TRP A 152 13.90 3.78 -0.43
C TRP A 152 15.23 3.13 -0.87
N LEU A 153 16.30 3.33 -0.10
CA LEU A 153 17.62 2.72 -0.35
C LEU A 153 17.62 1.22 -0.09
N ILE A 154 16.77 0.72 0.81
CA ILE A 154 16.74 -0.69 1.20
C ILE A 154 16.46 -1.61 -0.02
N PRO A 155 15.38 -1.43 -0.79
CA PRO A 155 15.13 -2.26 -1.97
C PRO A 155 16.16 -2.05 -3.07
N LEU A 156 16.79 -0.87 -3.15
CA LEU A 156 17.89 -0.63 -4.09
C LEU A 156 19.11 -1.49 -3.72
N LEU A 157 19.52 -1.47 -2.46
CA LEU A 157 20.64 -2.28 -1.95
C LEU A 157 20.36 -3.77 -2.11
N GLN A 158 19.13 -4.22 -1.89
CA GLN A 158 18.73 -5.62 -2.10
C GLN A 158 18.84 -6.08 -3.55
N ARG A 159 18.67 -5.18 -4.51
CA ARG A 159 18.81 -5.50 -5.94
C ARG A 159 20.27 -5.46 -6.42
N LEU A 160 21.12 -4.66 -5.77
CA LEU A 160 22.51 -4.46 -6.17
C LEU A 160 23.49 -5.42 -5.48
N LEU A 161 23.22 -5.81 -4.24
CA LEU A 161 24.16 -6.58 -3.43
C LEU A 161 23.98 -8.11 -3.60
N PRO A 162 25.07 -8.89 -3.62
CA PRO A 162 24.99 -10.35 -3.61
C PRO A 162 24.26 -10.87 -2.37
N PHE A 163 23.51 -11.96 -2.52
CA PHE A 163 22.67 -12.54 -1.46
C PHE A 163 23.42 -12.78 -0.14
N LYS A 164 24.68 -13.26 -0.19
CA LYS A 164 25.50 -13.49 1.01
C LYS A 164 25.72 -12.22 1.82
N PHE A 165 25.95 -11.09 1.13
CA PHE A 165 26.15 -9.80 1.78
C PHE A 165 24.84 -9.25 2.34
N LEU A 166 23.71 -9.48 1.66
CA LEU A 166 22.40 -9.16 2.20
C LEU A 166 22.10 -9.94 3.48
N VAL A 167 22.34 -11.26 3.49
CA VAL A 167 22.18 -12.08 4.70
C VAL A 167 23.07 -11.56 5.84
N PHE A 168 24.29 -11.13 5.54
CA PHE A 168 25.18 -10.50 6.53
C PHE A 168 24.60 -9.19 7.08
N LEU A 169 24.09 -8.30 6.23
CA LEU A 169 23.42 -7.07 6.64
C LEU A 169 22.16 -7.34 7.47
N TYR A 170 21.36 -8.34 7.09
CA TYR A 170 20.16 -8.73 7.84
C TYR A 170 20.50 -9.34 9.20
N LYS A 171 21.61 -10.07 9.32
CA LYS A 171 22.12 -10.59 10.60
C LYS A 171 22.56 -9.44 11.53
N ILE A 172 23.34 -8.49 11.01
CA ILE A 172 23.76 -7.30 11.78
C ILE A 172 22.55 -6.44 12.16
N GLY A 173 21.61 -6.30 11.24
CA GLY A 173 20.40 -5.51 11.42
C GLY A 173 19.34 -6.13 12.33
N GLY A 174 19.53 -7.38 12.77
CA GLY A 174 18.56 -8.08 13.62
C GLY A 174 17.26 -8.46 12.91
N ALA A 175 17.22 -8.50 11.58
CA ALA A 175 16.02 -8.85 10.82
C ALA A 175 15.57 -10.30 11.03
N PHE A 176 16.48 -11.18 11.45
CA PHE A 176 16.19 -12.56 11.86
C PHE A 176 15.60 -12.65 13.28
N ASP A 177 15.90 -11.68 14.14
CA ASP A 177 15.51 -11.69 15.56
C ASP A 177 14.32 -10.78 15.87
N GLY A 178 14.01 -9.84 14.98
CA GLY A 178 13.00 -8.79 15.21
C GLY A 178 11.59 -9.31 15.50
N MET A 179 11.33 -10.58 15.19
CA MET A 179 10.07 -11.25 15.46
C MET A 179 10.13 -12.31 16.56
N ASN A 180 11.30 -12.59 17.13
CA ASN A 180 11.43 -13.56 18.23
C ASN A 180 10.69 -13.09 19.49
N THR A 181 10.44 -11.78 19.61
CA THR A 181 9.67 -11.14 20.69
C THR A 181 8.30 -10.63 20.23
N PHE A 182 7.86 -10.96 19.00
CA PHE A 182 6.56 -10.54 18.49
C PHE A 182 5.44 -11.27 19.24
N THR A 183 4.60 -10.50 19.94
CA THR A 183 3.40 -11.04 20.58
C THR A 183 2.22 -10.70 19.68
N ARG A 184 1.54 -11.73 19.16
CA ARG A 184 0.38 -11.54 18.29
C ARG A 184 -0.70 -10.78 19.07
N ALA A 185 -1.03 -9.57 18.66
CA ALA A 185 -2.13 -8.78 19.21
C ALA A 185 -3.48 -9.45 18.87
N ASN A 186 -3.84 -10.47 19.65
CA ASN A 186 -5.15 -11.11 19.88
C ASN A 186 -5.00 -12.52 20.48
N LYS A 187 -4.24 -12.66 21.56
CA LYS A 187 -4.60 -13.65 22.59
C LYS A 187 -5.38 -12.90 23.66
N LYS A 188 -6.69 -12.70 23.42
CA LYS A 188 -7.59 -12.68 24.57
C LYS A 188 -7.38 -14.03 25.25
N GLN A 189 -6.99 -13.98 26.52
CA GLN A 189 -7.03 -15.12 27.42
C GLN A 189 -8.46 -15.66 27.37
N ASP A 190 -8.61 -16.90 26.89
CA ASP A 190 -9.78 -17.71 27.24
C ASP A 190 -9.75 -18.00 28.75
#